data_AF-A0A1X9JQW6-F1
#
_entry.id   AF-A0A1X9JQW6-F1
#
_cell.length_a   1.000
_cell.length_b   1.000
_cell.length_c   1.000
_cell.angle_alpha   90.00
_cell.angle_beta   90.00
_cell.angle_gamma   90.00
#
_symmetry.space_group_name_H-M   'P 1'
#
loop_
_entity.id
_entity.type
_entity.pdbx_description
1 polymer ?
#
loop_
_entity_poly.entity_id
_entity_poly.type
_entity_poly.pdbx_seq_one_letter_code
_entity_poly.pdbx_strand_id
1 'polypeptide(L)' 'VEIPPNLPSSLVELRIHDNRIRKVPKGVFNGLRNMNCI' A
#
# COMPACT_ATOMS: atom_id res chain seq x y z
N VAL A 1 -0.15 -12.13 5.93
CA VAL A 1 0.62 -11.48 4.85
C VAL A 1 0.67 -10.01 5.17
N GLU A 2 1.69 -9.29 4.72
CA GLU A 2 1.83 -7.84 4.94
C GLU A 2 1.92 -7.11 3.61
N ILE A 3 1.78 -5.79 3.65
CA ILE A 3 1.97 -4.96 2.46
C ILE A 3 3.44 -5.04 2.02
N PRO A 4 3.73 -5.30 0.73
CA PRO A 4 5.09 -5.35 0.24
C PRO A 4 5.79 -3.99 0.41
N PRO A 5 7.06 -3.98 0.83
CA PRO A 5 7.85 -2.77 0.90
C PRO A 5 8.17 -2.23 -0.51
N ASN A 6 8.49 -0.94 -0.59
CA ASN A 6 8.90 -0.25 -1.83
C ASN A 6 7.82 -0.19 -2.92
N LEU A 7 6.61 0.22 -2.54
CA LEU A 7 5.59 0.55 -3.53
C LEU A 7 6.10 1.68 -4.46
N PRO A 8 5.90 1.57 -5.78
CA PRO A 8 6.37 2.58 -6.72
C PRO A 8 5.69 3.93 -6.45
N SER A 9 6.44 5.02 -6.59
CA SER A 9 5.92 6.38 -6.37
C SER A 9 4.81 6.78 -7.35
N SER A 10 4.74 6.08 -8.49
CA SER A 10 3.69 6.22 -9.50
C SER A 10 2.43 5.40 -9.20
N LEU A 11 2.35 4.70 -8.06
CA LEU A 11 1.18 3.91 -7.70
C LEU A 11 -0.04 4.81 -7.45
N VAL A 12 -1.11 4.59 -8.21
CA VAL A 12 -2.34 5.41 -8.14
C VAL A 12 -3.43 4.73 -7.32
N GLU A 13 -3.52 3.40 -7.36
CA GLU A 13 -4.58 2.65 -6.69
C GLU A 13 -3.99 1.40 -6.04
N LEU A 14 -4.33 1.19 -4.76
CA LEU A 14 -4.04 -0.04 -4.04
C LEU A 14 -5.33 -0.62 -3.48
N ARG A 15 -5.72 -1.80 -3.97
CA ARG A 15 -6.87 -2.57 -3.48
C ARG A 15 -6.41 -3.52 -2.38
N ILE A 16 -6.69 -3.16 -1.13
CA ILE A 16 -6.37 -3.95 0.06
C ILE A 16 -7.53 -4.82 0.53
N HIS A 17 -8.75 -4.57 0.05
CA HIS A 17 -9.90 -5.42 0.30
C HIS A 17 -9.72 -6.84 -0.30
N ASP A 18 -10.40 -7.83 0.30
CA ASP A 18 -10.41 -9.24 -0.12
C ASP A 18 -9.00 -9.89 -0.27
N ASN A 19 -8.05 -9.43 0.56
CA ASN A 19 -6.69 -9.95 0.59
C ASN A 19 -6.35 -10.57 1.95
N ARG A 20 -5.27 -11.35 2.00
CA ARG A 20 -4.73 -11.96 3.23
C ARG A 20 -3.80 -11.04 4.02
N ILE A 21 -3.86 -9.73 3.76
CA ILE A 21 -3.02 -8.73 4.41
C ILE A 21 -3.56 -8.52 5.82
N ARG A 22 -2.71 -8.75 6.83
CA ARG A 22 -3.05 -8.66 8.25
C ARG A 22 -2.25 -7.58 8.97
N LYS A 23 -1.25 -7.01 8.29
CA LYS A 23 -0.32 -6.02 8.86
C LYS A 23 0.04 -4.98 7.81
N VAL A 24 0.09 -3.74 8.27
CA VAL A 24 0.53 -2.58 7.49
C VAL A 24 1.77 -2.03 8.17
N PRO A 25 2.97 -2.17 7.57
CA PRO A 25 4.20 -1.63 8.13
C PRO A 25 4.16 -0.10 8.21
N LYS A 26 4.75 0.47 9.27
CA LYS A 26 4.83 1.93 9.44
C LYS A 26 5.61 2.54 8.27
N GLY A 27 5.04 3.57 7.65
CA GLY A 27 5.70 4.30 6.56
C GLY A 27 5.72 3.57 5.21
N VAL A 28 5.01 2.44 5.05
CA VAL A 28 4.93 1.73 3.76
C VAL A 28 4.31 2.58 2.64
N PHE A 29 3.52 3.58 3.01
CA PHE A 29 2.89 4.54 2.10
C PHE A 29 3.67 5.87 1.98
N ASN A 30 4.84 6.00 2.60
CA ASN A 30 5.63 7.21 2.50
C ASN A 30 6.04 7.45 1.04
N GLY A 31 5.81 8.67 0.54
CA GLY A 31 6.14 9.05 -0.84
C GLY A 31 5.02 8.78 -1.85
N LEU A 32 3.95 8.07 -1.47
CA LEU A 32 2.78 7.85 -2.32
C LEU A 32 1.83 9.06 -2.22
N ARG A 33 2.14 10.14 -2.94
CA ARG A 33 1.43 11.43 -2.82
C ARG A 33 0.05 11.45 -3.48
N ASN A 34 -0.15 10.63 -4.51
CA ASN A 34 -1.36 10.61 -5.35
C ASN A 34 -1.99 9.21 -5.40
N MET A 35 -2.05 8.52 -4.25
CA MET A 35 -2.53 7.14 -4.18
C MET A 35 -3.86 7.05 -3.42
N ASN A 36 -4.81 6.34 -4.02
CA ASN A 36 -6.06 5.95 -3.39
C ASN A 36 -5.95 4.52 -2.85
N CYS A 37 -6.29 4.34 -1.58
CA CYS A 37 -6.30 3.06 -0.90
C CYS A 37 -7.73 2.62 -0.64
N ILE A 38 -8.12 1.45 -1.15
CA ILE A 38 -9.50 0.93 -1.15
C ILE A 38 -9.54 -0.48 -0.58
#